data_AF-A0A1B6C1U9-F1
#
_entry.id   AF-A0A1B6C1U9-F1
#
_cell.length_a   1.000
_cell.length_b   1.000
_cell.length_c   1.000
_cell.angle_alpha   90.00
_cell.angle_beta   90.00
_cell.angle_gamma   90.00
#
_symmetry.space_group_name_H-M   'P 1'
#
loop_
_entity.id
_entity.type
_entity.pdbx_description
1 polymer ?
#
loop_
_entity_poly.entity_id
_entity_poly.type
_entity_poly.pdbx_seq_one_letter_code
_entity_poly.pdbx_strand_id
1 'polypeptide(L)'
;KIVSYAQGFMLMREAAKLYNWNLNYGGIALMWRGGCIIRSVFLGNIKNAFDKNPKLTNLLLDSFFKNAVERCQASWRKVVASGATLGVPTPAFSTALAFYDGYRSKRLPANLLQAQRDYFGAHTYELLNAPGKYIHTNWTGHGGNVSASTYQA
;
A
#
# COMPACT_ATOMS: atom_id res chain seq x y z
N LYS A 1 -2.50 -11.89 7.69
CA LYS A 1 -3.90 -11.51 8.01
C LYS A 1 -4.08 -9.99 8.19
N ILE A 2 -3.44 -9.33 9.17
CA ILE A 2 -3.59 -7.87 9.40
C ILE A 2 -3.42 -7.04 8.12
N VAL A 3 -2.32 -7.26 7.38
CA VAL A 3 -2.02 -6.56 6.13
C VAL A 3 -3.11 -6.75 5.07
N SER A 4 -3.64 -7.96 4.91
CA SER A 4 -4.69 -8.25 3.93
C SER A 4 -6.00 -7.51 4.26
N TYR A 5 -6.39 -7.44 5.54
CA TYR A 5 -7.53 -6.61 5.95
C TYR A 5 -7.24 -5.12 5.76
N ALA A 6 -6.02 -4.65 6.07
CA ALA A 6 -5.64 -3.27 5.79
C ALA A 6 -5.81 -2.91 4.31
N GLN A 7 -5.35 -3.79 3.40
CA GLN A 7 -5.54 -3.64 1.95
C GLN A 7 -7.02 -3.66 1.54
N GLY A 8 -7.83 -4.56 2.12
CA GLY A 8 -9.27 -4.61 1.85
C GLY A 8 -10.01 -3.34 2.27
N PHE A 9 -9.68 -2.78 3.43
CA PHE A 9 -10.24 -1.50 3.88
C PHE A 9 -9.71 -0.30 3.09
N MET A 10 -8.47 -0.34 2.61
CA MET A 10 -7.96 0.66 1.65
C MET A 10 -8.78 0.63 0.35
N LEU A 11 -9.05 -0.55 -0.20
CA LEU A 11 -9.86 -0.71 -1.41
C LEU A 11 -11.27 -0.14 -1.23
N MET A 12 -11.95 -0.51 -0.14
CA MET A 12 -13.28 0.05 0.16
C MET A 12 -13.26 1.56 0.28
N ARG A 13 -12.19 2.14 0.84
CA ARG A 13 -12.03 3.59 0.96
C ARG A 13 -11.80 4.27 -0.38
N GLU A 14 -11.01 3.69 -1.27
CA GLU A 14 -10.86 4.25 -2.62
C GLU A 14 -12.18 4.15 -3.41
N ALA A 15 -12.94 3.06 -3.25
CA ALA A 15 -14.29 2.96 -3.81
C ALA A 15 -15.25 4.01 -3.22
N ALA A 16 -15.21 4.24 -1.91
CA ALA A 16 -16.02 5.27 -1.26
C ALA A 16 -15.76 6.67 -1.83
N LYS A 17 -14.49 7.01 -2.10
CA LYS A 17 -14.13 8.27 -2.76
C LYS A 17 -14.65 8.34 -4.19
N LEU A 18 -14.41 7.28 -4.98
CA LEU A 18 -14.79 7.24 -6.39
C LEU A 18 -16.30 7.38 -6.60
N TYR A 19 -17.10 6.72 -5.75
CA TYR A 19 -18.55 6.69 -5.87
C TYR A 19 -19.29 7.64 -4.91
N ASN A 20 -18.55 8.49 -4.20
CA ASN A 20 -19.08 9.40 -3.19
C ASN A 20 -19.96 8.70 -2.13
N TRP A 21 -19.56 7.50 -1.70
CA TRP A 21 -20.26 6.74 -0.67
C TRP A 21 -19.76 7.11 0.72
N ASN A 22 -20.70 7.26 1.66
CA ASN A 22 -20.37 7.37 3.07
C ASN A 22 -20.39 5.99 3.74
N LEU A 23 -19.27 5.27 3.68
CA LEU A 23 -19.17 3.92 4.23
C LEU A 23 -18.93 3.92 5.74
N ASN A 24 -19.72 3.12 6.47
CA ASN A 24 -19.50 2.84 7.88
C ASN A 24 -18.53 1.65 8.05
N TYR A 25 -17.22 1.91 8.09
CA TYR A 25 -16.20 0.86 8.19
C TYR A 25 -16.29 0.01 9.46
N GLY A 26 -16.63 0.62 10.60
CA GLY A 26 -16.87 -0.11 11.85
C GLY A 26 -18.09 -1.03 11.74
N GLY A 27 -19.17 -0.54 11.13
CA GLY A 27 -20.37 -1.31 10.80
C GLY A 27 -20.09 -2.49 9.86
N ILE A 28 -19.30 -2.27 8.79
CA ILE A 28 -18.88 -3.33 7.88
C ILE A 28 -18.10 -4.44 8.63
N ALA A 29 -17.15 -4.06 9.49
CA ALA A 29 -16.40 -5.02 10.30
C ALA A 29 -17.31 -5.81 11.26
N LEU A 30 -18.33 -5.16 11.84
CA LEU A 30 -19.33 -5.81 12.69
C LEU A 30 -20.21 -6.78 11.90
N MET A 31 -20.67 -6.40 10.71
CA MET A 31 -21.49 -7.26 9.85
C MET A 31 -20.75 -8.55 9.49
N TRP A 32 -19.46 -8.49 9.21
CA TRP A 32 -18.65 -9.68 8.93
C TRP A 32 -18.41 -10.59 10.15
N ARG A 33 -18.79 -10.17 11.35
CA ARG A 33 -18.66 -10.96 12.58
C ARG A 33 -19.81 -11.96 12.75
N GLY A 34 -20.99 -11.68 12.21
CA GLY A 34 -22.18 -12.54 12.33
C GLY A 34 -22.51 -13.22 11.00
N GLY A 35 -22.64 -14.55 10.98
CA GLY A 35 -23.10 -15.30 9.79
C GLY A 35 -22.10 -15.48 8.65
N CYS A 36 -21.10 -14.59 8.48
CA CYS A 36 -20.08 -14.75 7.45
C CYS A 36 -19.07 -15.88 7.76
N ILE A 37 -18.46 -16.44 6.70
CA ILE A 37 -17.40 -17.47 6.82
C ILE A 37 -16.13 -16.90 7.46
N ILE A 38 -15.81 -15.62 7.19
CA ILE A 38 -14.61 -14.96 7.71
C ILE A 38 -14.74 -14.45 9.17
N ARG A 39 -15.84 -14.79 9.85
CA ARG A 39 -16.13 -14.36 11.22
C ARG A 39 -14.97 -14.69 12.15
N SER A 40 -14.55 -13.73 12.96
CA SER A 40 -13.49 -13.95 13.96
C SER A 40 -13.46 -12.84 15.01
N VAL A 41 -12.89 -13.13 16.19
CA VAL A 41 -12.61 -12.13 17.24
C VAL A 41 -11.79 -10.97 16.67
N PHE A 42 -10.93 -11.25 15.69
CA PHE A 42 -10.13 -10.27 14.95
C PHE A 42 -10.97 -9.12 14.35
N LEU A 43 -12.19 -9.38 13.86
CA LEU A 43 -13.07 -8.35 13.32
C LEU A 43 -13.57 -7.38 14.39
N GLY A 44 -13.69 -7.84 15.65
CA GLY A 44 -13.98 -6.97 16.79
C GLY A 44 -12.88 -5.91 16.99
N ASN A 45 -11.61 -6.28 16.80
CA ASN A 45 -10.51 -5.32 16.88
C ASN A 45 -10.55 -4.28 15.75
N ILE A 46 -10.99 -4.67 14.55
CA ILE A 46 -11.19 -3.74 13.43
C ILE A 46 -12.32 -2.76 13.75
N LYS A 47 -13.45 -3.28 14.25
CA LYS A 47 -14.55 -2.43 14.71
C LYS A 47 -14.07 -1.42 15.76
N ASN A 48 -13.37 -1.89 16.79
CA ASN A 48 -12.86 -1.03 17.85
C ASN A 48 -11.89 0.05 17.32
N ALA A 49 -11.07 -0.26 16.32
CA ALA A 49 -10.18 0.71 15.69
C ALA A 49 -10.96 1.84 14.99
N PHE A 50 -12.04 1.51 14.27
CA PHE A 50 -12.91 2.50 13.63
C PHE A 50 -13.88 3.20 14.59
N ASP A 51 -14.29 2.56 15.68
CA ASP A 51 -15.03 3.23 16.76
C ASP A 51 -14.15 4.31 17.42
N LYS A 52 -12.87 3.99 17.67
CA LYS A 52 -11.88 4.94 18.22
C LYS A 52 -11.57 6.07 17.24
N ASN A 53 -11.45 5.77 15.95
CA ASN A 53 -11.19 6.77 14.91
C ASN A 53 -11.95 6.43 13.62
N PRO A 54 -13.15 7.02 13.40
CA PRO A 54 -13.92 6.78 12.17
C PRO A 54 -13.21 7.26 10.90
N LYS A 55 -12.25 8.18 11.02
CA LYS A 55 -11.45 8.74 9.92
C LYS A 55 -10.11 8.00 9.73
N LEU A 56 -9.94 6.83 10.34
CA LEU A 56 -8.72 6.05 10.22
C LEU A 56 -8.41 5.74 8.74
N THR A 57 -7.23 6.16 8.29
CA THR A 57 -6.83 6.04 6.89
C THR A 57 -6.27 4.64 6.57
N ASN A 58 -5.69 3.95 7.54
CA ASN A 58 -5.17 2.60 7.34
C ASN A 58 -5.18 1.86 8.67
N LEU A 59 -5.61 0.60 8.68
CA LEU A 59 -5.61 -0.24 9.88
C LEU A 59 -4.22 -0.38 10.51
N LEU A 60 -3.14 -0.32 9.73
CA LEU A 60 -1.76 -0.38 10.24
C LEU A 60 -1.37 0.82 11.11
N LEU A 61 -2.15 1.90 11.09
CA LEU A 61 -1.92 3.10 11.90
C LEU A 61 -2.67 3.09 13.24
N ASP A 62 -3.62 2.16 13.42
CA ASP A 62 -4.24 1.97 14.73
C ASP A 62 -3.25 1.30 15.70
N SER A 63 -3.31 1.72 16.96
CA SER A 63 -2.42 1.28 18.03
C SER A 63 -2.42 -0.24 18.26
N PHE A 64 -3.57 -0.91 18.18
CA PHE A 64 -3.64 -2.35 18.40
C PHE A 64 -2.92 -3.09 17.27
N PHE A 65 -3.23 -2.74 16.02
CA PHE A 65 -2.63 -3.41 14.86
C PHE A 65 -1.15 -3.08 14.69
N LYS A 66 -0.74 -1.83 14.93
CA LYS A 66 0.67 -1.43 14.94
C LYS A 66 1.47 -2.30 15.90
N ASN A 67 1.03 -2.38 17.16
CA ASN A 67 1.71 -3.17 18.20
C ASN A 67 1.72 -4.67 17.87
N ALA A 68 0.62 -5.19 17.31
CA ALA A 68 0.55 -6.59 16.90
C ALA A 68 1.54 -6.92 15.78
N VAL A 69 1.68 -6.05 14.77
CA VAL A 69 2.66 -6.24 13.69
C VAL A 69 4.09 -6.10 14.22
N GLU A 70 4.34 -5.11 15.07
CA GLU A 70 5.66 -4.87 15.65
C GLU A 70 6.18 -6.07 16.45
N ARG A 71 5.32 -6.71 17.25
CA ARG A 71 5.67 -7.95 17.97
C ARG A 71 5.91 -9.15 17.05
N CYS A 72 5.22 -9.22 15.91
CA CYS A 72 5.27 -10.38 15.02
C CYS A 72 6.31 -10.30 13.91
N GLN A 73 6.80 -9.10 13.56
CA GLN A 73 7.59 -8.89 12.34
C GLN A 73 8.88 -9.71 12.29
N ALA A 74 9.56 -9.92 13.43
CA ALA A 74 10.80 -10.69 13.47
C ALA A 74 10.57 -12.17 13.12
N SER A 75 9.59 -12.80 13.77
CA SER A 75 9.19 -14.19 13.49
C SER A 75 8.64 -14.34 12.07
N TRP A 76 7.85 -13.35 11.61
CA TRP A 76 7.30 -13.35 10.27
C TRP A 76 8.41 -13.34 9.20
N ARG A 77 9.46 -12.52 9.37
CA ARG A 77 10.62 -12.51 8.47
C ARG A 77 11.34 -13.85 8.46
N LYS A 78 11.54 -14.48 9.63
CA LYS A 78 12.15 -15.82 9.72
C LYS A 78 11.35 -16.84 8.92
N VAL A 79 10.03 -16.86 9.07
CA VAL A 79 9.16 -17.78 8.31
C VAL A 79 9.27 -17.57 6.80
N VAL A 80 9.23 -16.31 6.33
CA VAL A 80 9.37 -16.00 4.89
C VAL A 80 10.75 -16.39 4.36
N ALA A 81 11.82 -16.09 5.10
CA ALA A 81 13.18 -16.45 4.72
C ALA A 81 13.37 -17.97 4.68
N SER A 82 12.93 -18.69 5.72
CA SER A 82 12.98 -20.14 5.77
C SER A 82 12.18 -20.77 4.63
N GLY A 83 10.99 -20.24 4.32
CA GLY A 83 10.19 -20.69 3.18
C GLY A 83 10.97 -20.61 1.86
N ALA A 84 11.63 -19.47 1.61
CA ALA A 84 12.47 -19.30 0.43
C ALA A 84 13.67 -20.26 0.41
N THR A 85 14.40 -20.43 1.52
CA THR A 85 15.57 -21.32 1.57
C THR A 85 15.23 -22.80 1.45
N LEU A 86 14.03 -23.19 1.87
CA LEU A 86 13.56 -24.58 1.83
C LEU A 86 12.74 -24.91 0.58
N GLY A 87 12.56 -23.95 -0.34
CA GLY A 87 11.73 -24.14 -1.53
C GLY A 87 10.22 -24.29 -1.24
N VAL A 88 9.75 -23.79 -0.09
CA VAL A 88 8.33 -23.82 0.28
C VAL A 88 7.65 -22.54 -0.21
N PRO A 89 6.62 -22.62 -1.07
CA PRO A 89 5.95 -21.45 -1.61
C PRO A 89 5.11 -20.75 -0.53
N THR A 90 5.43 -19.49 -0.23
CA THR A 90 4.70 -18.69 0.77
C THR A 90 4.12 -17.38 0.20
N PRO A 91 3.38 -17.40 -0.94
CA PRO A 91 3.00 -16.19 -1.67
C PRO A 91 2.23 -15.16 -0.83
N ALA A 92 1.29 -15.61 -0.01
CA ALA A 92 0.50 -14.74 0.86
C ALA A 92 1.33 -14.12 2.00
N PHE A 93 2.31 -14.86 2.54
CA PHE A 93 3.20 -14.32 3.58
C PHE A 93 4.23 -13.36 3.01
N SER A 94 4.83 -13.69 1.86
CA SER A 94 5.86 -12.86 1.22
C SER A 94 5.27 -11.56 0.68
N THR A 95 4.11 -11.59 0.01
CA THR A 95 3.46 -10.38 -0.50
C THR A 95 3.00 -9.44 0.63
N ALA A 96 2.45 -9.99 1.72
CA ALA A 96 2.07 -9.18 2.85
C ALA A 96 3.28 -8.51 3.51
N LEU A 97 4.45 -9.18 3.55
CA LEU A 97 5.67 -8.63 4.12
C LEU A 97 6.24 -7.54 3.23
N ALA A 98 6.29 -7.80 1.92
CA ALA A 98 6.71 -6.83 0.91
C ALA A 98 5.82 -5.57 0.94
N PHE A 99 4.50 -5.73 1.05
CA PHE A 99 3.59 -4.60 1.20
C PHE A 99 3.85 -3.82 2.50
N TYR A 100 4.02 -4.50 3.63
CA TYR A 100 4.29 -3.83 4.91
C TYR A 100 5.60 -3.02 4.86
N ASP A 101 6.67 -3.62 4.32
CA ASP A 101 7.96 -2.95 4.15
C ASP A 101 7.88 -1.79 3.14
N GLY A 102 7.11 -1.97 2.07
CA GLY A 102 6.82 -0.91 1.10
C GLY A 102 6.08 0.27 1.74
N TYR A 103 5.00 -0.02 2.47
CA TYR A 103 4.11 0.98 3.05
C TYR A 103 4.78 1.82 4.15
N ARG A 104 5.66 1.22 4.96
CA ARG A 104 6.37 1.95 6.03
C ARG A 104 7.60 2.72 5.53
N SER A 105 8.02 2.53 4.29
CA SER A 105 9.22 3.15 3.74
C SER A 105 8.88 4.53 3.17
N LYS A 106 9.45 5.59 3.78
CA LYS A 106 9.28 6.98 3.29
C LYS A 106 9.82 7.17 1.86
N ARG A 107 10.81 6.38 1.47
CA ARG A 107 11.39 6.38 0.12
C ARG A 107 11.36 4.97 -0.44
N LEU A 108 10.81 4.83 -1.65
CA LEU A 108 10.80 3.60 -2.43
C LEU A 108 11.64 3.80 -3.69
N PRO A 109 12.17 2.73 -4.31
CA PRO A 109 12.97 2.80 -5.52
C PRO A 109 12.16 3.19 -6.78
N ALA A 110 10.91 3.64 -6.64
CA ALA A 110 10.08 4.11 -7.74
C ALA A 110 10.67 5.33 -8.47
N ASN A 111 11.61 6.05 -7.84
CA ASN A 111 12.39 7.10 -8.50
C ASN A 111 13.22 6.56 -9.69
N LEU A 112 13.70 5.32 -9.61
CA LEU A 112 14.42 4.69 -10.72
C LEU A 112 13.46 4.40 -11.88
N LEU A 113 12.23 3.96 -11.60
CA LEU A 113 11.20 3.79 -12.63
C LEU A 113 10.90 5.12 -13.34
N GLN A 114 10.79 6.21 -12.58
CA GLN A 114 10.60 7.54 -13.16
C GLN A 114 11.78 7.97 -14.03
N ALA A 115 13.02 7.76 -13.58
CA ALA A 115 14.21 8.05 -14.36
C ALA A 115 14.28 7.21 -15.65
N GLN A 116 13.96 5.91 -15.58
CA GLN A 116 13.93 5.03 -16.74
C GLN A 116 12.91 5.50 -17.77
N ARG A 117 11.66 5.78 -17.34
CA ARG A 117 10.60 6.29 -18.21
C ARG A 117 10.99 7.60 -18.89
N ASP A 118 11.63 8.51 -18.16
CA ASP A 118 12.12 9.76 -18.75
C ASP A 118 13.29 9.53 -19.72
N TYR A 119 14.19 8.58 -19.40
CA TYR A 119 15.32 8.22 -20.25
C TYR A 119 14.90 7.71 -21.63
N PHE A 120 14.05 6.66 -21.68
CA PHE A 120 13.72 6.01 -22.96
C PHE A 120 12.53 6.64 -23.69
N GLY A 121 11.70 7.40 -22.98
CA GLY A 121 10.40 7.85 -23.48
C GLY A 121 10.05 9.29 -23.16
N ALA A 122 11.00 10.08 -22.63
CA ALA A 122 10.82 11.50 -22.32
C ALA A 122 9.53 11.80 -21.51
N HIS A 123 9.14 10.86 -20.64
CA HIS A 123 7.89 10.88 -19.88
C HIS A 123 7.88 11.84 -18.70
N THR A 124 8.96 12.58 -18.47
CA THR A 124 9.16 13.50 -17.36
C THR A 124 9.12 12.85 -15.98
N TYR A 125 9.61 13.57 -14.98
CA TYR A 125 9.50 13.21 -13.57
C TYR A 125 9.45 14.46 -12.68
N GLU A 126 9.13 14.27 -11.40
CA GLU A 126 9.08 15.33 -10.40
C GLU A 126 10.29 15.25 -9.47
N LEU A 127 10.77 16.41 -9.00
CA LEU A 127 11.78 16.48 -7.93
C LEU A 127 11.11 16.51 -6.56
N LEU A 128 11.79 15.94 -5.55
CA LEU A 128 11.28 15.90 -4.18
C LEU A 128 11.02 17.29 -3.58
N ASN A 129 11.76 18.31 -4.02
CA ASN A 129 11.62 19.69 -3.56
C ASN A 129 10.65 20.53 -4.42
N ALA A 130 10.11 19.97 -5.51
CA ALA A 130 9.16 20.65 -6.38
C ALA A 130 8.06 19.69 -6.91
N PRO A 131 7.24 19.07 -6.03
CA PRO A 131 6.09 18.30 -6.48
C PRO A 131 5.13 19.16 -7.32
N GLY A 132 4.52 18.56 -8.34
CA GLY A 132 3.68 19.20 -9.34
C GLY A 132 4.45 19.77 -10.54
N LYS A 133 5.79 19.84 -10.48
CA LYS A 133 6.64 20.32 -11.57
C LYS A 133 7.30 19.15 -12.29
N TYR A 134 6.93 18.97 -13.55
CA TYR A 134 7.45 17.92 -14.43
C TYR A 134 8.70 18.39 -15.18
N ILE A 135 9.75 17.57 -15.16
CA ILE A 135 11.05 17.86 -15.77
C ILE A 135 11.43 16.70 -16.66
N HIS A 136 11.89 17.01 -17.86
CA HIS A 136 12.60 16.08 -18.73
C HIS A 136 14.11 16.34 -18.62
N THR A 137 14.91 15.28 -18.51
CA THR A 137 16.37 15.37 -18.57
C THR A 137 16.87 14.77 -19.88
N ASN A 138 17.79 15.45 -20.56
CA ASN A 138 18.53 14.85 -21.67
C ASN A 138 19.60 13.90 -21.12
N TRP A 139 19.20 12.65 -20.86
CA TRP A 139 20.06 11.66 -20.21
C TRP A 139 21.23 11.17 -21.07
N THR A 140 21.09 11.21 -22.40
CA THR A 140 22.11 10.69 -23.33
C THR A 140 23.14 11.75 -23.72
N GLY A 141 22.86 13.03 -23.47
CA GLY A 141 23.66 14.17 -23.96
C GLY A 141 23.58 14.40 -25.47
N HIS A 142 22.87 13.52 -26.20
CA HIS A 142 22.71 13.56 -27.65
C HIS A 142 21.23 13.70 -28.06
N GLY A 143 20.30 13.59 -27.11
CA GLY A 143 18.88 13.85 -27.33
C GLY A 143 18.56 15.34 -27.37
N GLY A 144 17.44 15.71 -27.98
CA GLY A 144 16.89 17.08 -27.89
C GLY A 144 16.21 17.33 -26.54
N ASN A 145 15.78 18.57 -26.29
CA ASN A 145 15.01 18.95 -25.10
C ASN A 145 13.50 18.62 -25.22
N VAL A 146 13.15 17.63 -26.05
CA VAL A 146 11.76 17.34 -26.40
C VAL A 146 11.21 16.31 -25.40
N SER A 147 10.29 16.75 -24.55
CA SER A 147 9.49 15.85 -23.72
C SER A 147 8.41 15.16 -24.55
N ALA A 148 8.05 13.91 -24.22
CA ALA A 148 6.85 13.30 -24.75
C ALA A 148 5.64 14.08 -24.21
N SER A 149 5.03 14.91 -25.06
CA SER A 149 3.78 15.57 -24.73
C SER A 149 2.73 14.52 -24.42
N THR A 150 1.88 14.77 -23.43
CA THR A 150 0.59 14.10 -23.35
C THR A 150 -0.15 14.37 -24.66
N TYR A 151 -0.37 13.32 -25.47
CA TYR A 151 -1.39 13.36 -26.51
C TYR A 151 -2.72 13.65 -25.80
N GLN A 152 -3.21 14.89 -25.91
CA GLN A 152 -4.61 15.15 -25.64
C GLN A 152 -5.36 14.70 -26.89
N ALA A 153 -5.92 13.49 -26.83
CA ALA A 153 -6.99 13.09 -27.75
C ALA A 153 -8.31 13.73 -27.30
#